data_AF-A0A7V9UVV5-F1
#
_entry.id   AF-A0A7V9UVV5-F1
#
_cell.length_a   1.000
_cell.length_b   1.000
_cell.length_c   1.000
_cell.angle_alpha   90.00
_cell.angle_beta   90.00
_cell.angle_gamma   90.00
#
_symmetry.space_group_name_H-M   'P 1'
#
loop_
_entity.id
_entity.type
_entity.pdbx_description
1 polymer ?
#
loop_
_entity_poly.entity_id
_entity_poly.type
_entity_poly.pdbx_seq_one_letter_code
_entity_poly.pdbx_strand_id
1 'polypeptide(L)'
;MVAFAAAPSVTGVISVIGQVTVNGQPAVTNSTVNSGSTITTGANSSAIINLGKIGRIELAADSNMTLKFADNSIVGILSSGKARVSNASGIATTITTKDSAVIADAGQANSFAVEVECSHTHVDTMSGLVTMRSGNNDKQVAAGTDATAGNLSQTGCQPCLRPNSAPPVATLGLGGLPIALILLAIGGAVGTAILIGSNNETVLTPGTPIVVSTTR
;
A
#
# COMPACT_ATOMS: atom_id res chain seq x y z
N MET A 1 5.42 -38.96 34.20
CA MET A 1 5.88 -38.44 32.90
C MET A 1 5.19 -37.10 32.69
N VAL A 2 5.90 -36.03 32.33
CA VAL A 2 5.25 -34.75 32.01
C VAL A 2 4.72 -34.80 30.58
N ALA A 3 3.41 -34.77 30.42
CA ALA A 3 2.80 -34.62 29.11
C ALA A 3 2.96 -33.16 28.67
N PHE A 4 3.84 -32.91 27.71
CA PHE A 4 3.82 -31.67 26.96
C PHE A 4 2.52 -31.66 26.14
N ALA A 5 1.50 -30.97 26.65
CA ALA A 5 0.30 -30.71 25.89
C ALA A 5 0.72 -29.93 24.64
N ALA A 6 0.52 -30.52 23.46
CA ALA A 6 0.67 -29.79 22.21
C ALA A 6 -0.31 -28.61 22.26
N ALA A 7 0.20 -27.39 22.13
CA ALA A 7 -0.64 -26.22 21.97
C ALA A 7 -1.59 -26.47 20.78
N PRO A 8 -2.88 -26.08 20.87
CA PRO A 8 -3.84 -26.31 19.79
C PRO A 8 -3.30 -25.68 18.51
N SER A 9 -2.90 -26.53 17.56
CA SER A 9 -2.34 -26.05 16.30
C SER A 9 -3.46 -25.41 15.49
N VAL A 10 -3.59 -24.09 15.56
CA VAL A 10 -4.46 -23.35 14.64
C VAL A 10 -4.04 -23.71 13.22
N THR A 11 -5.01 -24.17 12.43
CA THR A 11 -4.84 -24.53 11.02
C THR A 11 -5.68 -23.62 10.15
N GLY A 12 -5.08 -23.09 9.08
CA GLY A 12 -5.82 -22.36 8.06
C GLY A 12 -6.45 -23.30 7.05
N VAL A 13 -7.50 -22.86 6.38
CA VAL A 13 -8.06 -23.49 5.18
C VAL A 13 -7.86 -22.53 4.00
N ILE A 14 -7.20 -22.98 2.95
CA ILE A 14 -6.96 -22.16 1.74
C ILE A 14 -8.00 -22.45 0.67
N SER A 15 -8.55 -21.38 0.09
CA SER A 15 -9.28 -21.42 -1.18
C SER A 15 -8.39 -20.84 -2.27
N VAL A 16 -8.33 -21.52 -3.42
CA VAL A 16 -7.40 -21.27 -4.52
C VAL A 16 -8.18 -20.95 -5.79
N ILE A 17 -7.76 -19.88 -6.47
CA ILE A 17 -8.20 -19.50 -7.81
C ILE A 17 -6.94 -19.41 -8.68
N GLY A 18 -6.90 -20.13 -9.81
CA GLY A 18 -5.73 -20.17 -10.68
C GLY A 18 -4.59 -21.04 -10.14
N GLN A 19 -3.35 -20.61 -10.36
CA GLN A 19 -2.13 -21.30 -9.93
C GLN A 19 -1.63 -20.74 -8.61
N VAL A 20 -1.70 -21.55 -7.56
CA VAL A 20 -1.18 -21.22 -6.22
C VAL A 20 -0.37 -22.41 -5.70
N THR A 21 0.77 -22.12 -5.08
CA THR A 21 1.59 -23.12 -4.39
C THR A 21 1.71 -22.82 -2.91
N VAL A 22 1.82 -23.87 -2.10
CA VAL A 22 2.13 -23.82 -0.67
C VAL A 22 3.38 -24.68 -0.46
N ASN A 23 4.44 -24.10 0.08
CA ASN A 23 5.76 -24.71 0.26
C ASN A 23 6.33 -25.31 -1.05
N GLY A 24 6.07 -24.65 -2.19
CA GLY A 24 6.46 -25.08 -3.52
C GLY A 24 5.62 -26.21 -4.13
N GLN A 25 4.63 -26.75 -3.42
CA GLN A 25 3.70 -27.76 -3.94
C GLN A 25 2.40 -27.09 -4.41
N PRO A 26 1.76 -27.53 -5.52
CA PRO A 26 0.45 -27.03 -5.94
C PRO A 26 -0.60 -27.19 -4.83
N ALA A 27 -1.26 -26.09 -4.47
CA ALA A 27 -2.29 -26.08 -3.44
C ALA A 27 -3.69 -26.24 -4.07
N VAL A 28 -4.57 -27.01 -3.44
CA VAL A 28 -5.96 -27.18 -3.87
C VAL A 28 -6.92 -26.49 -2.91
N THR A 29 -8.07 -26.07 -3.41
CA THR A 29 -9.12 -25.46 -2.59
C THR A 29 -9.61 -26.42 -1.50
N ASN A 30 -9.76 -25.89 -0.29
CA ASN A 30 -9.98 -26.59 0.97
C ASN A 30 -8.78 -27.38 1.53
N SER A 31 -7.55 -27.18 1.01
CA SER A 31 -6.34 -27.69 1.68
C SER A 31 -6.14 -27.03 3.05
N THR A 32 -5.56 -27.80 3.99
CA THR A 32 -5.06 -27.29 5.26
C THR A 32 -3.73 -26.56 5.06
N VAL A 33 -3.60 -25.35 5.62
CA VAL A 33 -2.35 -24.60 5.71
C VAL A 33 -1.87 -24.61 7.16
N ASN A 34 -0.60 -24.95 7.36
CA ASN A 34 0.04 -24.95 8.67
C ASN A 34 0.80 -23.63 8.92
N SER A 35 0.96 -23.28 10.20
CA SER A 35 1.78 -22.14 10.63
C SER A 35 3.24 -22.35 10.19
N GLY A 36 3.80 -21.37 9.48
CA GLY A 36 5.14 -21.42 8.90
C GLY A 36 5.20 -21.68 7.40
N SER A 37 4.06 -21.95 6.75
CA SER A 37 4.02 -22.17 5.29
C SER A 37 4.29 -20.89 4.48
N THR A 38 5.00 -21.05 3.35
CA THR A 38 5.12 -20.03 2.30
C THR A 38 4.07 -20.28 1.22
N ILE A 39 3.25 -19.28 0.93
CA ILE A 39 2.22 -19.29 -0.12
C ILE A 39 2.69 -18.38 -1.26
N THR A 40 2.68 -18.89 -2.50
CA THR A 40 3.01 -18.11 -3.71
C THR A 40 1.89 -18.25 -4.72
N THR A 41 1.31 -17.12 -5.13
CA THR A 41 0.31 -17.02 -6.21
C THR A 41 1.01 -16.67 -7.52
N GLY A 42 0.55 -17.25 -8.63
CA GLY A 42 1.00 -16.88 -9.97
C GLY A 42 0.17 -15.76 -10.59
N ALA A 43 0.46 -15.45 -11.85
CA ALA A 43 -0.32 -14.51 -12.65
C ALA A 43 -1.80 -14.92 -12.74
N ASN A 44 -2.70 -13.93 -12.73
CA ASN A 44 -4.16 -14.11 -12.78
C ASN A 44 -4.72 -15.08 -11.71
N SER A 45 -4.01 -15.25 -10.59
CA SER A 45 -4.35 -16.21 -9.53
C SER A 45 -4.64 -15.48 -8.21
N SER A 46 -5.33 -16.11 -7.28
CA SER A 46 -5.60 -15.55 -5.95
C SER A 46 -5.76 -16.66 -4.92
N ALA A 47 -5.41 -16.36 -3.66
CA ALA A 47 -5.52 -17.29 -2.54
C ALA A 47 -6.21 -16.62 -1.35
N ILE A 48 -7.28 -17.23 -0.84
CA ILE A 48 -7.96 -16.81 0.38
C ILE A 48 -7.65 -17.82 1.47
N ILE A 49 -6.86 -17.44 2.47
CA ILE A 49 -6.58 -18.24 3.66
C ILE A 49 -7.56 -17.82 4.76
N ASN A 50 -8.49 -18.71 5.08
CA ASN A 50 -9.39 -18.55 6.22
C ASN A 50 -8.76 -19.19 7.46
N LEU A 51 -8.51 -18.40 8.52
CA LEU A 51 -7.93 -18.85 9.79
C LEU A 51 -9.02 -19.04 10.87
N GLY A 52 -10.29 -19.09 10.48
CA GLY A 52 -11.42 -19.30 11.36
C GLY A 52 -11.65 -18.10 12.29
N LYS A 53 -11.38 -18.28 13.59
CA LYS A 53 -11.66 -17.25 14.61
C LYS A 53 -10.63 -16.12 14.64
N ILE A 54 -9.39 -16.35 14.21
CA ILE A 54 -8.33 -15.34 14.33
C ILE A 54 -8.33 -14.32 13.18
N GLY A 55 -8.81 -14.71 12.00
CA GLY A 55 -8.91 -13.80 10.85
C GLY A 55 -9.03 -14.46 9.48
N ARG A 56 -8.94 -13.64 8.44
CA ARG A 56 -8.85 -14.00 7.01
C ARG A 56 -7.70 -13.23 6.37
N ILE A 57 -7.00 -13.89 5.45
CA ILE A 57 -5.95 -13.30 4.62
C ILE A 57 -6.27 -13.60 3.15
N GLU A 58 -6.01 -12.65 2.26
CA GLU A 58 -6.30 -12.75 0.84
C GLU A 58 -5.13 -12.21 0.02
N LEU A 59 -4.53 -13.06 -0.81
CA LEU A 59 -3.43 -12.72 -1.72
C LEU A 59 -4.00 -12.46 -3.11
N ALA A 60 -3.50 -11.40 -3.76
CA ALA A 60 -3.70 -11.15 -5.18
C ALA A 60 -2.82 -12.08 -6.04
N ALA A 61 -2.73 -11.79 -7.35
CA ALA A 61 -1.78 -12.44 -8.25
C ALA A 61 -0.32 -12.09 -7.91
N ASP A 62 0.62 -12.90 -8.41
CA ASP A 62 2.07 -12.65 -8.39
C ASP A 62 2.65 -12.28 -7.00
N SER A 63 2.01 -12.81 -5.95
CA SER A 63 2.25 -12.45 -4.55
C SER A 63 2.94 -13.59 -3.80
N ASN A 64 3.97 -13.27 -3.02
CA ASN A 64 4.74 -14.23 -2.24
C ASN A 64 4.70 -13.86 -0.75
N MET A 65 4.07 -14.72 0.06
CA MET A 65 3.86 -14.48 1.48
C MET A 65 4.21 -15.71 2.32
N THR A 66 5.07 -15.56 3.32
CA THR A 66 5.27 -16.57 4.36
C THR A 66 4.39 -16.25 5.57
N LEU A 67 3.57 -17.21 6.00
CA LEU A 67 2.52 -17.00 6.99
C LEU A 67 2.72 -17.88 8.22
N LYS A 68 2.93 -17.24 9.38
CA LYS A 68 2.93 -17.85 10.71
C LYS A 68 1.73 -17.34 11.50
N PHE A 69 1.14 -18.19 12.33
CA PHE A 69 -0.01 -17.87 13.16
C PHE A 69 -0.10 -18.81 14.38
N ALA A 70 -0.83 -18.36 15.39
CA ALA A 70 -1.13 -19.04 16.64
C ALA A 70 -2.49 -18.55 17.18
N ASP A 71 -2.95 -19.06 18.32
CA ASP A 71 -4.28 -18.75 18.89
C ASP A 71 -4.59 -17.24 19.06
N ASN A 72 -3.56 -16.44 19.29
CA ASN A 72 -3.66 -14.99 19.55
C ASN A 72 -2.81 -14.12 18.62
N SER A 73 -2.19 -14.68 17.57
CA SER A 73 -1.33 -13.88 16.69
C SER A 73 -1.25 -14.35 15.24
N ILE A 74 -1.01 -13.38 14.35
CA ILE A 74 -0.80 -13.57 12.91
C ILE A 74 0.48 -12.81 12.54
N VAL A 75 1.48 -13.51 12.01
CA VAL A 75 2.77 -12.96 11.60
C VAL A 75 3.04 -13.33 10.15
N GLY A 76 2.86 -12.36 9.25
CA GLY A 76 3.16 -12.50 7.83
C GLY A 76 4.50 -11.86 7.45
N ILE A 77 5.17 -12.44 6.46
CA ILE A 77 6.24 -11.80 5.71
C ILE A 77 5.79 -11.73 4.25
N LEU A 78 5.58 -10.54 3.71
CA LEU A 78 5.14 -10.30 2.34
C LEU A 78 6.33 -9.79 1.52
N SER A 79 6.83 -10.62 0.61
CA SER A 79 8.04 -10.32 -0.18
C SER A 79 7.75 -9.52 -1.45
N SER A 80 6.58 -9.73 -2.05
CA SER A 80 6.12 -9.06 -3.27
C SER A 80 4.60 -9.17 -3.41
N GLY A 81 4.00 -8.26 -4.17
CA GLY A 81 2.58 -8.31 -4.52
C GLY A 81 1.68 -7.73 -3.44
N LYS A 82 0.43 -8.19 -3.37
CA LYS A 82 -0.63 -7.55 -2.57
C LYS A 82 -1.36 -8.56 -1.69
N ALA A 83 -1.45 -8.26 -0.40
CA ALA A 83 -2.24 -9.01 0.57
C ALA A 83 -3.26 -8.11 1.27
N ARG A 84 -4.51 -8.56 1.42
CA ARG A 84 -5.49 -8.00 2.36
C ARG A 84 -5.60 -8.90 3.58
N VAL A 85 -5.58 -8.30 4.76
CA VAL A 85 -5.54 -8.97 6.05
C VAL A 85 -6.67 -8.41 6.92
N SER A 86 -7.46 -9.30 7.50
CA SER A 86 -8.54 -8.94 8.42
C SER A 86 -8.45 -9.80 9.67
N ASN A 87 -8.17 -9.18 10.81
CA ASN A 87 -8.02 -9.88 12.11
C ASN A 87 -9.23 -9.64 13.01
N ALA A 88 -9.51 -10.59 13.91
CA ALA A 88 -10.44 -10.36 15.01
C ALA A 88 -9.81 -9.50 16.14
N SER A 89 -10.63 -8.89 16.98
CA SER A 89 -10.16 -8.29 18.25
C SER A 89 -9.54 -9.37 19.15
N GLY A 90 -8.47 -9.02 19.86
CA GLY A 90 -7.66 -9.94 20.67
C GLY A 90 -6.55 -10.68 19.90
N ILE A 91 -6.33 -10.36 18.63
CA ILE A 91 -5.36 -11.03 17.75
C ILE A 91 -4.27 -10.05 17.31
N ALA A 92 -3.07 -10.20 17.87
CA ALA A 92 -1.91 -9.39 17.51
C ALA A 92 -1.43 -9.74 16.10
N THR A 93 -1.60 -8.81 15.15
CA THR A 93 -1.31 -9.05 13.73
C THR A 93 -0.13 -8.19 13.27
N THR A 94 0.84 -8.79 12.58
CA THR A 94 2.02 -8.09 12.07
C THR A 94 2.41 -8.61 10.70
N ILE A 95 2.51 -7.72 9.71
CA ILE A 95 2.96 -8.03 8.35
C ILE A 95 4.27 -7.30 8.10
N THR A 96 5.37 -8.04 8.00
CA THR A 96 6.69 -7.50 7.63
C THR A 96 6.84 -7.51 6.12
N THR A 97 7.26 -6.38 5.55
CA THR A 97 7.65 -6.28 4.14
C THR A 97 9.16 -6.05 4.04
N LYS A 98 9.65 -5.79 2.83
CA LYS A 98 11.04 -5.41 2.59
C LYS A 98 11.44 -4.09 3.27
N ASP A 99 10.51 -3.15 3.43
CA ASP A 99 10.80 -1.76 3.79
C ASP A 99 10.16 -1.32 5.12
N SER A 100 9.11 -2.01 5.59
CA SER A 100 8.42 -1.67 6.84
C SER A 100 7.82 -2.88 7.55
N ALA A 101 7.46 -2.72 8.82
CA ALA A 101 6.63 -3.65 9.58
C ALA A 101 5.29 -3.01 9.89
N VAL A 102 4.21 -3.67 9.45
CA VAL A 102 2.83 -3.20 9.57
C VAL A 102 2.18 -3.93 10.76
N ILE A 103 2.06 -3.24 11.89
CA ILE A 103 1.62 -3.79 13.18
C ILE A 103 0.19 -3.33 13.46
N ALA A 104 -0.78 -4.23 13.39
CA ALA A 104 -2.18 -3.90 13.66
C ALA A 104 -2.49 -3.97 15.17
N ASP A 105 -3.37 -3.10 15.65
CA ASP A 105 -3.78 -3.06 17.05
C ASP A 105 -4.51 -4.34 17.46
N ALA A 106 -4.09 -4.96 18.57
CA ALA A 106 -4.75 -6.15 19.10
C ALA A 106 -6.06 -5.83 19.86
N GLY A 107 -6.30 -4.57 20.25
CA GLY A 107 -7.51 -4.16 20.95
C GLY A 107 -8.79 -4.33 20.13
N GLN A 108 -8.72 -4.11 18.81
CA GLN A 108 -9.87 -4.12 17.90
C GLN A 108 -9.71 -5.07 16.71
N ALA A 109 -10.80 -5.31 15.99
CA ALA A 109 -10.74 -5.98 14.70
C ALA A 109 -10.26 -4.97 13.65
N ASN A 110 -9.19 -5.29 12.92
CA ASN A 110 -8.66 -4.43 11.85
C ASN A 110 -8.86 -5.09 10.49
N SER A 111 -8.93 -4.28 9.45
CA SER A 111 -8.91 -4.73 8.06
C SER A 111 -8.05 -3.76 7.25
N PHE A 112 -6.99 -4.27 6.65
CA PHE A 112 -6.00 -3.48 5.93
C PHE A 112 -5.42 -4.24 4.74
N ALA A 113 -4.88 -3.49 3.79
CA ALA A 113 -4.14 -4.00 2.64
C ALA A 113 -2.69 -3.57 2.75
N VAL A 114 -1.79 -4.48 2.37
CA VAL A 114 -0.37 -4.21 2.19
C VAL A 114 -0.02 -4.57 0.76
N GLU A 115 0.63 -3.65 0.06
CA GLU A 115 1.05 -3.78 -1.34
C GLU A 115 2.54 -3.46 -1.42
N VAL A 116 3.33 -4.40 -1.93
CA VAL A 116 4.79 -4.35 -1.96
C VAL A 116 5.25 -4.30 -3.40
N GLU A 117 5.58 -3.09 -3.84
CA GLU A 117 6.28 -2.82 -5.10
C GLU A 117 7.80 -2.76 -4.87
N CYS A 118 8.58 -2.76 -5.95
CA CYS A 118 10.03 -2.88 -5.89
C CYS A 118 10.77 -1.70 -5.22
N SER A 119 10.13 -0.55 -5.02
CA SER A 119 10.70 0.66 -4.36
C SER A 119 9.98 1.09 -3.07
N HIS A 120 8.78 0.57 -2.83
CA HIS A 120 7.94 1.02 -1.73
C HIS A 120 6.88 -0.01 -1.33
N THR A 121 6.53 0.04 -0.05
CA THR A 121 5.36 -0.62 0.54
C THR A 121 4.26 0.40 0.74
N HIS A 122 3.08 0.18 0.16
CA HIS A 122 1.86 0.94 0.41
C HIS A 122 0.94 0.16 1.38
N VAL A 123 0.29 0.89 2.29
CA VAL A 123 -0.59 0.36 3.34
C VAL A 123 -1.88 1.17 3.35
N ASP A 124 -3.00 0.52 3.08
CA ASP A 124 -4.36 1.09 3.07
C ASP A 124 -5.12 0.44 4.24
N THR A 125 -5.66 1.22 5.19
CA THR A 125 -6.38 0.68 6.36
C THR A 125 -7.87 0.95 6.22
N MET A 126 -8.67 -0.07 5.90
CA MET A 126 -10.13 0.06 5.79
C MET A 126 -10.79 0.21 7.17
N SER A 127 -10.26 -0.47 8.19
CA SER A 127 -10.88 -0.54 9.51
C SER A 127 -9.83 -0.81 10.60
N GLY A 128 -10.09 -0.31 11.81
CA GLY A 128 -9.22 -0.43 12.97
C GLY A 128 -8.07 0.58 12.99
N LEU A 129 -6.97 0.20 13.65
CA LEU A 129 -5.75 1.00 13.79
C LEU A 129 -4.51 0.15 13.49
N VAL A 130 -3.61 0.69 12.67
CA VAL A 130 -2.39 0.01 12.23
C VAL A 130 -1.20 0.96 12.38
N THR A 131 -0.08 0.47 12.90
CA THR A 131 1.19 1.23 12.98
C THR A 131 2.17 0.69 11.95
N MET A 132 2.53 1.53 10.98
CA MET A 132 3.57 1.24 9.99
C MET A 132 4.92 1.72 10.52
N ARG A 133 5.77 0.78 10.91
CA ARG A 133 7.15 1.01 11.38
C ARG A 133 8.13 0.94 10.20
N SER A 134 8.70 2.07 9.81
CA SER A 134 9.69 2.19 8.74
C SER A 134 11.05 2.57 9.33
N GLY A 135 11.89 1.57 9.59
CA GLY A 135 13.12 1.73 10.36
C GLY A 135 12.82 2.21 11.78
N ASN A 136 13.28 3.42 12.12
CA ASN A 136 13.06 4.05 13.43
C ASN A 136 11.78 4.92 13.51
N ASN A 137 11.00 5.02 12.43
CA ASN A 137 9.82 5.90 12.38
C ASN A 137 8.53 5.07 12.45
N ASP A 138 7.67 5.36 13.42
CA ASP A 138 6.33 4.77 13.55
C ASP A 138 5.28 5.76 13.04
N LYS A 139 4.60 5.44 11.94
CA LYS A 139 3.41 6.17 11.47
C LYS A 139 2.16 5.38 11.84
N GLN A 140 1.25 5.99 12.59
CA GLN A 140 -0.10 5.44 12.76
C GLN A 140 -0.94 5.68 11.51
N VAL A 141 -1.74 4.68 11.17
CA VAL A 141 -2.62 4.58 10.01
C VAL A 141 -3.97 4.09 10.54
N ALA A 142 -4.93 5.01 10.63
CA ALA A 142 -6.28 4.73 11.10
C ALA A 142 -7.20 4.30 9.94
N ALA A 143 -8.35 3.73 10.27
CA ALA A 143 -9.43 3.47 9.31
C ALA A 143 -9.70 4.67 8.38
N GLY A 144 -9.71 4.43 7.07
CA GLY A 144 -9.89 5.45 6.04
C GLY A 144 -8.64 6.27 5.71
N THR A 145 -7.46 5.88 6.21
CA THR A 145 -6.18 6.52 5.88
C THR A 145 -5.17 5.54 5.29
N ASP A 146 -4.27 6.06 4.49
CA ASP A 146 -3.19 5.31 3.84
C ASP A 146 -1.79 5.73 4.36
N ALA A 147 -0.79 4.94 4.01
CA ALA A 147 0.61 5.23 4.24
C ALA A 147 1.52 4.55 3.22
N THR A 148 2.64 5.20 2.89
CA THR A 148 3.69 4.61 2.05
C THR A 148 5.02 4.68 2.77
N ALA A 149 5.73 3.56 2.81
CA ALA A 149 7.12 3.43 3.28
C ALA A 149 8.03 3.02 2.11
N GLY A 150 9.28 3.47 2.12
CA GLY A 150 10.23 3.27 1.03
C GLY A 150 10.58 4.56 0.29
N ASN A 151 11.21 4.44 -0.88
CA ASN A 151 11.74 5.60 -1.62
C ASN A 151 11.14 5.66 -3.03
N LEU A 152 10.10 6.49 -3.18
CA LEU A 152 9.40 6.77 -4.44
C LEU A 152 10.30 7.34 -5.55
N SER A 153 11.55 7.74 -5.25
CA SER A 153 12.51 8.28 -6.19
C SER A 153 13.60 7.28 -6.63
N GLN A 154 13.48 5.99 -6.32
CA GLN A 154 14.46 4.99 -6.79
C GLN A 154 14.31 4.63 -8.27
N THR A 155 15.29 5.06 -9.07
CA THR A 155 15.49 4.69 -10.47
C THR A 155 15.62 3.17 -10.63
N GLY A 156 14.66 2.54 -11.29
CA GLY A 156 14.65 1.09 -11.54
C GLY A 156 13.25 0.46 -11.45
N CYS A 157 12.32 1.12 -10.74
CA CYS A 157 10.91 0.76 -10.77
C CYS A 157 10.20 1.55 -11.87
N GLN A 158 9.30 0.92 -12.63
CA GLN A 158 8.48 1.65 -13.60
C GLN A 158 7.52 2.56 -12.82
N PRO A 159 7.55 3.89 -13.02
CA PRO A 159 6.69 4.79 -12.26
C PRO A 159 5.22 4.45 -12.51
N CYS A 160 4.42 4.41 -11.44
CA CYS A 160 2.97 4.23 -11.48
C CYS A 160 2.26 5.50 -12.00
N LEU A 161 2.65 5.95 -13.20
CA LEU A 161 1.97 6.98 -13.96
C LEU A 161 0.53 6.54 -14.19
N ARG A 162 -0.41 7.20 -13.51
CA ARG A 162 -1.84 7.09 -13.80
C ARG A 162 -2.05 7.23 -15.32
N PRO A 163 -2.82 6.34 -15.97
CA PRO A 163 -3.25 6.55 -17.35
C PRO A 163 -3.82 7.97 -17.51
N ASN A 164 -3.32 8.70 -18.51
CA ASN A 164 -3.62 10.12 -18.78
C ASN A 164 -3.12 11.17 -17.76
N SER A 165 -2.11 10.88 -16.93
CA SER A 165 -1.40 11.91 -16.13
C SER A 165 -0.11 12.44 -16.78
N ALA A 166 0.01 12.34 -18.10
CA ALA A 166 0.89 13.24 -18.83
C ALA A 166 0.28 14.66 -18.76
N PRO A 167 0.97 15.68 -18.21
CA PRO A 167 0.49 17.05 -18.38
C PRO A 167 0.43 17.35 -19.89
N PRO A 168 -0.58 18.09 -20.37
CA PRO A 168 -0.59 18.50 -21.77
C PRO A 168 0.65 19.37 -22.00
N VAL A 169 1.64 18.83 -22.72
CA VAL A 169 2.68 19.65 -23.33
C VAL A 169 1.95 20.70 -24.15
N ALA A 170 2.18 21.98 -23.84
CA ALA A 170 1.47 23.07 -24.47
C ALA A 170 1.93 23.19 -25.92
N THR A 171 1.34 22.37 -26.81
CA THR A 171 1.41 22.48 -28.25
C THR A 171 0.65 23.75 -28.64
N LEU A 172 1.29 24.90 -28.39
CA LEU A 172 0.87 26.19 -28.90
C LEU A 172 0.74 26.04 -30.42
N GLY A 173 -0.50 26.06 -30.89
CA GLY A 173 -0.87 25.63 -32.24
C GLY A 173 -0.41 26.60 -33.31
N LEU A 174 0.86 26.55 -33.67
CA LEU A 174 1.46 27.24 -34.80
C LEU A 174 2.21 26.23 -35.66
N GLY A 175 2.13 26.39 -36.98
CA GLY A 175 2.76 25.49 -37.96
C GLY A 175 4.27 25.35 -37.72
N GLY A 176 4.78 24.12 -37.80
CA GLY A 176 6.07 23.77 -37.20
C GLY A 176 7.28 24.50 -37.77
N LEU A 177 8.00 25.20 -36.91
CA LEU A 177 9.43 25.52 -37.04
C LEU A 177 10.13 25.26 -35.69
N PRO A 178 11.33 24.64 -35.66
CA PRO A 178 12.00 24.31 -34.40
C PRO A 178 12.75 25.52 -33.83
N ILE A 179 12.17 26.16 -32.80
CA ILE A 179 12.80 27.29 -32.10
C ILE A 179 13.50 26.79 -30.82
N ALA A 180 14.79 26.52 -30.93
CA ALA A 180 15.70 26.55 -29.78
C ALA A 180 16.09 28.03 -29.47
N LEU A 181 16.75 28.28 -28.32
CA LEU A 181 17.06 29.60 -27.71
C LEU A 181 15.92 30.14 -26.79
N ILE A 182 16.15 30.85 -25.67
CA ILE A 182 17.37 31.27 -24.95
C ILE A 182 17.16 30.98 -23.44
N LEU A 183 18.18 30.57 -22.68
CA LEU A 183 18.13 30.63 -21.20
C LEU A 183 19.50 30.72 -20.49
N LEU A 184 20.46 31.48 -21.03
CA LEU A 184 21.79 31.66 -20.43
C LEU A 184 22.32 33.09 -20.60
N ALA A 185 23.10 33.53 -19.61
CA ALA A 185 23.95 34.73 -19.58
C ALA A 185 23.27 36.11 -19.66
N ILE A 186 22.73 36.59 -18.53
CA ILE A 186 23.16 37.91 -18.03
C ILE A 186 23.41 37.86 -16.52
N GLY A 187 24.62 38.23 -16.11
CA GLY A 187 24.92 38.68 -14.76
C GLY A 187 25.37 40.14 -14.83
N GLY A 188 24.87 40.98 -13.92
CA GLY A 188 25.07 42.43 -13.96
C GLY A 188 23.74 43.18 -13.84
N ALA A 189 23.73 44.26 -13.05
CA ALA A 189 22.50 44.95 -12.68
C ALA A 189 22.16 46.11 -13.62
N VAL A 190 20.95 46.09 -14.18
CA VAL A 190 20.13 47.26 -14.54
C VAL A 190 18.67 46.84 -14.47
N GLY A 191 17.83 47.69 -13.89
CA GLY A 191 16.41 47.39 -13.70
C GLY A 191 15.53 47.94 -14.83
N THR A 192 14.63 47.12 -15.34
CA THR A 192 13.44 47.57 -16.08
C THR A 192 12.20 46.90 -15.50
N ALA A 193 11.28 47.70 -14.97
CA ALA A 193 9.98 47.22 -14.53
C ALA A 193 8.97 47.34 -15.68
N ILE A 194 8.15 46.30 -15.88
CA ILE A 194 6.88 46.41 -16.60
C ILE A 194 5.78 46.19 -15.57
N LEU A 195 5.24 47.30 -15.09
CA LEU A 195 4.13 47.40 -14.14
C LEU A 195 2.82 47.70 -14.89
N ILE A 196 1.69 47.47 -14.20
CA ILE A 196 0.35 48.10 -14.25
C ILE A 196 -0.69 47.02 -13.90
N GLY A 197 -1.53 47.16 -12.86
CA GLY A 197 -1.61 48.22 -11.85
C GLY A 197 -2.60 47.89 -10.71
N SER A 198 -2.50 48.68 -9.63
CA SER A 198 -3.39 48.81 -8.44
C SER A 198 -4.84 48.30 -8.56
N ASN A 199 -5.42 47.67 -7.53
CA ASN A 199 -5.61 48.23 -6.17
C ASN A 199 -5.46 47.20 -5.01
N ASN A 200 -5.59 47.70 -3.77
CA ASN A 200 -5.35 47.04 -2.48
C ASN A 200 -6.20 45.81 -2.13
N GLU A 201 -5.67 45.04 -1.16
CA GLU A 201 -6.26 43.94 -0.38
C GLU A 201 -6.56 42.58 -1.05
N THR A 202 -6.37 41.53 -0.23
CA THR A 202 -6.71 40.11 -0.45
C THR A 202 -6.11 39.41 -1.68
N VAL A 203 -5.07 38.61 -1.44
CA VAL A 203 -4.73 37.46 -2.30
C VAL A 203 -5.82 36.39 -2.14
N LEU A 204 -6.78 36.36 -3.06
CA LEU A 204 -7.80 35.32 -3.15
C LEU A 204 -7.87 34.76 -4.57
N THR A 205 -7.57 33.47 -4.71
CA THR A 205 -7.61 32.72 -5.98
C THR A 205 -9.07 32.52 -6.41
N PRO A 206 -9.54 33.09 -7.54
CA PRO A 206 -10.94 32.99 -7.95
C PRO A 206 -11.19 31.73 -8.79
N GLY A 207 -12.23 30.95 -8.49
CA GLY A 207 -12.59 29.82 -9.37
C GLY A 207 -13.47 28.69 -8.84
N THR A 208 -14.42 28.91 -7.91
CA THR A 208 -15.40 27.88 -7.51
C THR A 208 -16.80 28.17 -8.03
N PRO A 209 -17.55 27.14 -8.46
CA PRO A 209 -19.00 27.14 -8.37
C PRO A 209 -19.56 25.91 -7.63
N ILE A 210 -20.27 26.17 -6.51
CA ILE A 210 -21.55 25.57 -6.02
C ILE A 210 -21.94 24.11 -6.37
N VAL A 211 -22.56 23.29 -5.52
CA VAL A 211 -23.24 23.45 -4.19
C VAL A 211 -22.94 22.19 -3.32
N VAL A 212 -23.49 21.85 -2.13
CA VAL A 212 -24.76 22.13 -1.40
C VAL A 212 -24.49 22.26 0.12
N SER A 213 -25.50 22.64 0.92
CA SER A 213 -25.43 22.81 2.39
C SER A 213 -25.88 21.60 3.21
N THR A 214 -25.40 21.50 4.46
CA THR A 214 -26.20 21.03 5.61
C THR A 214 -25.78 21.79 6.87
N THR A 215 -26.77 22.30 7.60
CA THR A 215 -26.60 23.23 8.73
C THR A 215 -26.73 22.51 10.08
N ARG A 216 -25.79 22.75 11.02
CA ARG A 216 -26.14 23.17 12.39
C ARG A 216 -24.96 23.84 13.11
#